data_AF-A0A7C1GU38-F1
#
_entry.id   AF-A0A7C1GU38-F1
#
_cell.length_a   1.000
_cell.length_b   1.000
_cell.length_c   1.000
_cell.angle_alpha   90.00
_cell.angle_beta   90.00
_cell.angle_gamma   90.00
#
_symmetry.space_group_name_H-M   'P 1'
#
loop_
_entity.id
_entity.type
_entity.pdbx_description
1 polymer ?
#
loop_
_entity_poly.entity_id
_entity_poly.type
_entity_poly.pdbx_seq_one_letter_code
_entity_poly.pdbx_strand_id
1 'polypeptide(L)'
;MHEINLVAEPRNGDTKAKILMNQGRIPAVVYGPEMETISISLDKVEVLRIMNRVAETTSIVLSLDGKEYRAFLKGVQRDKVT
;
A
#
# COMPACT_ATOMS: atom_id res chain seq x y z
N MET A 1 -0.72 15.49 14.28
CA MET A 1 -0.73 14.90 12.93
C MET A 1 -0.22 13.48 13.08
N HIS A 2 -0.97 12.46 12.65
CA HIS A 2 -0.51 11.07 12.72
C HIS A 2 0.17 10.73 11.39
N GLU A 3 1.48 10.51 11.42
CA GLU A 3 2.25 9.97 10.29
C GLU A 3 2.39 8.46 10.50
N ILE A 4 2.10 7.68 9.46
CA ILE A 4 2.22 6.22 9.47
C ILE A 4 3.27 5.82 8.44
N ASN A 5 4.31 5.12 8.90
CA ASN A 5 5.37 4.63 8.04
C ASN A 5 5.04 3.20 7.59
N LEU A 6 5.20 2.93 6.30
CA LEU A 6 5.02 1.61 5.70
C LEU A 6 6.18 1.31 4.77
N VAL A 7 6.67 0.07 4.81
CA VAL A 7 7.64 -0.43 3.85
C VAL A 7 6.90 -1.08 2.69
N ALA A 8 7.25 -0.65 1.48
CA ALA A 8 6.70 -1.16 0.23
C ALA A 8 7.81 -1.79 -0.61
N GLU A 9 7.45 -2.86 -1.31
CA GLU A 9 8.33 -3.49 -2.30
C GLU A 9 7.76 -3.25 -3.70
N PRO A 10 8.61 -2.90 -4.69
CA PRO A 10 8.16 -2.79 -6.07
C PRO A 10 7.69 -4.16 -6.56
N ARG A 11 6.60 -4.19 -7.34
CA ARG A 11 6.16 -5.42 -8.00
C ARG A 11 6.05 -5.20 -9.50
N ASN A 12 6.47 -6.23 -10.24
CA ASN A 12 6.14 -6.35 -11.66
C ASN A 12 4.76 -7.03 -11.80
N GLY A 13 3.99 -6.61 -12.81
CA GLY A 13 2.63 -7.09 -13.08
C GLY A 13 2.52 -8.59 -13.39
N ASP A 14 3.64 -9.30 -13.50
CA ASP A 14 3.71 -10.72 -13.84
C ASP A 14 3.15 -11.64 -12.73
N THR A 15 3.30 -11.24 -11.47
CA THR A 15 2.78 -12.05 -10.36
C THR A 15 1.30 -11.76 -10.15
N LYS A 16 0.47 -12.80 -10.28
CA LYS A 16 -0.97 -12.70 -10.03
C LYS A 16 -1.21 -12.23 -8.59
N ALA A 17 -2.07 -11.22 -8.45
CA ALA A 17 -2.46 -10.65 -7.15
C ALA A 17 -2.90 -11.72 -6.13
N LYS A 18 -3.62 -12.76 -6.57
CA LYS A 18 -4.06 -13.86 -5.70
C LYS A 18 -2.91 -14.65 -5.07
N ILE A 19 -1.80 -14.86 -5.80
CA ILE A 19 -0.62 -15.56 -5.29
C ILE A 19 0.05 -14.71 -4.20
N LEU A 20 0.20 -13.41 -4.47
CA LEU A 20 0.76 -12.44 -3.54
C LEU A 20 -0.06 -12.36 -2.23
N MET A 21 -1.39 -12.32 -2.35
CA MET A 21 -2.31 -12.32 -1.20
C MET A 21 -2.20 -13.60 -0.36
N ASN A 22 -2.01 -14.77 -0.99
CA ASN A 22 -1.77 -16.04 -0.29
C ASN A 22 -0.41 -16.06 0.44
N GLN A 23 0.57 -15.30 -0.04
CA GLN A 23 1.87 -15.14 0.60
C GLN A 23 1.86 -14.10 1.74
N GLY A 24 0.70 -13.55 2.10
CA GLY A 24 0.59 -12.55 3.16
C GLY A 24 1.04 -11.15 2.71
N ARG A 25 1.01 -10.86 1.41
CA ARG A 25 1.32 -9.55 0.86
C ARG A 25 0.08 -8.95 0.19
N ILE A 26 -0.15 -7.66 0.35
CA ILE A 26 -1.28 -6.94 -0.27
C ILE A 26 -0.75 -6.18 -1.50
N PRO A 27 -1.31 -6.39 -2.70
CA PRO A 27 -1.01 -5.55 -3.84
C PRO A 27 -1.61 -4.16 -3.64
N ALA A 28 -0.82 -3.13 -3.93
CA ALA A 28 -1.27 -1.74 -3.91
C ALA A 28 -0.66 -0.97 -5.10
N VAL A 29 -1.14 0.26 -5.29
CA VAL A 29 -0.70 1.14 -6.37
C VAL A 29 -0.54 2.54 -5.81
N VAL A 30 0.60 3.18 -6.11
CA VAL A 30 0.88 4.57 -5.79
C VAL A 30 0.81 5.36 -7.08
N TYR A 31 0.05 6.46 -7.07
CA TYR A 31 -0.12 7.33 -8.22
C TYR A 31 -0.19 8.80 -7.79
N GLY A 32 0.15 9.72 -8.69
CA GLY A 32 0.11 11.15 -8.45
C GLY A 32 0.16 11.96 -9.75
N PRO A 33 -0.14 13.27 -9.71
CA PRO A 33 -0.19 14.13 -10.89
C PRO A 33 1.17 14.31 -11.58
N GLU A 34 2.28 14.26 -10.83
CA GLU A 34 3.65 14.41 -11.36
C GLU A 34 4.48 13.13 -11.17
N MET A 35 3.84 11.97 -11.04
CA MET A 35 4.52 10.71 -10.75
C MET A 35 3.96 9.57 -11.58
N GLU A 36 4.84 8.72 -12.09
CA GLU A 36 4.43 7.48 -12.74
C GLU A 36 3.71 6.55 -11.76
N THR A 37 2.75 5.79 -12.26
CA THR A 37 1.99 4.85 -11.44
C THR A 37 2.87 3.66 -11.09
N ILE A 38 3.19 3.50 -9.80
CA ILE A 38 4.02 2.40 -9.33
C ILE A 38 3.15 1.33 -8.71
N SER A 39 3.27 0.11 -9.24
CA SER A 39 2.71 -1.08 -8.61
C SER A 39 3.64 -1.52 -7.47
N ILE A 40 3.07 -1.57 -6.27
CA ILE A 40 3.80 -1.98 -5.06
C ILE A 40 3.11 -3.17 -4.38
N SER A 41 3.84 -3.82 -3.50
CA SER A 41 3.33 -4.80 -2.56
C SER A 41 3.67 -4.39 -1.13
N LEU A 42 2.70 -4.57 -0.24
CA LEU A 42 2.79 -4.22 1.17
C LEU A 42 2.63 -5.48 2.02
N ASP A 43 3.16 -5.47 3.24
CA ASP A 43 2.91 -6.54 4.19
C ASP A 43 1.46 -6.53 4.70
N LYS A 44 0.77 -7.69 4.64
CA LYS A 44 -0.63 -7.79 5.05
C LYS A 44 -0.82 -7.46 6.53
N VAL A 45 0.09 -7.88 7.40
CA VAL A 45 -0.02 -7.68 8.85
C VAL A 45 0.13 -6.20 9.17
N GLU A 46 1.14 -5.54 8.61
CA GLU A 46 1.35 -4.09 8.76
C GLU A 46 0.15 -3.29 8.29
N VAL A 47 -0.36 -3.59 7.08
CA VAL A 47 -1.52 -2.90 6.51
C VAL A 47 -2.76 -3.08 7.40
N LEU A 48 -3.06 -4.29 7.86
CA LEU A 48 -4.21 -4.54 8.73
C LEU A 48 -4.09 -3.82 10.08
N ARG A 49 -2.89 -3.71 10.65
CA ARG A 49 -2.65 -2.99 11.91
C ARG A 49 -2.95 -1.50 11.78
N ILE A 50 -2.60 -0.89 10.64
CA ILE A 50 -2.81 0.54 10.41
C ILE A 50 -4.22 0.85 9.86
N MET A 51 -4.89 -0.13 9.25
CA MET A 51 -6.17 0.05 8.56
C MET A 51 -7.28 0.62 9.46
N ASN A 52 -7.26 0.28 10.74
CA ASN A 52 -8.23 0.80 11.73
C ASN A 52 -7.90 2.22 12.22
N ARG A 53 -6.68 2.69 11.96
CA ARG A 53 -6.15 3.99 12.45
C ARG A 53 -6.00 5.01 11.33
N VAL A 54 -5.99 4.55 10.08
CA VAL A 54 -5.79 5.40 8.91
C VAL A 54 -7.13 5.99 8.47
N ALA A 55 -7.18 7.31 8.33
CA ALA A 55 -8.26 8.04 7.70
C ALA A 55 -7.75 8.64 6.38
N GLU A 56 -8.65 9.16 5.54
CA GLU A 56 -8.27 9.82 4.28
C GLU A 56 -7.32 11.02 4.50
N THR A 57 -7.41 11.66 5.66
CA THR A 57 -6.56 12.81 6.03
C THR A 57 -5.24 12.39 6.70
N THR A 58 -5.00 11.09 6.90
CA THR A 58 -3.77 10.58 7.52
C THR A 58 -2.66 10.53 6.48
N SER A 59 -1.53 11.16 6.78
CA SER A 59 -0.34 11.11 5.92
C SER A 59 0.37 9.77 6.11
N ILE A 60 0.59 9.05 5.01
CA ILE A 60 1.33 7.78 4.99
C ILE A 60 2.68 8.04 4.33
N VAL A 61 3.75 7.62 4.99
CA VAL A 61 5.10 7.63 4.43
C VAL A 61 5.41 6.22 3.95
N LEU A 62 5.53 6.06 2.63
CA LEU A 62 5.86 4.80 1.98
C LEU A 62 7.35 4.78 1.65
N SER A 63 8.09 3.87 2.26
CA SER A 63 9.48 3.61 1.91
C SER A 63 9.52 2.56 0.79
N LEU A 64 9.94 2.95 -0.40
CA LEU A 64 10.04 2.11 -1.59
C LEU A 64 11.45 2.26 -2.19
N ASP A 65 12.20 1.15 -2.27
CA ASP A 65 13.59 1.13 -2.78
C ASP A 65 14.51 2.19 -2.16
N GLY A 66 14.34 2.44 -0.86
CA GLY A 66 15.11 3.46 -0.12
C GLY A 66 14.70 4.91 -0.38
N LYS A 67 13.65 5.15 -1.19
CA LYS A 67 13.01 6.46 -1.34
C LYS A 67 11.75 6.53 -0.49
N GLU A 68 11.53 7.68 0.14
CA GLU A 68 10.30 7.94 0.90
C GLU A 68 9.30 8.73 0.05
N TYR A 69 8.08 8.22 -0.03
CA TYR A 69 6.96 8.84 -0.71
C TYR A 69 5.88 9.18 0.29
N ARG A 70 5.49 10.46 0.34
CA ARG A 70 4.34 10.89 1.14
C ARG A 70 3.07 10.72 0.30
N ALA A 71 2.17 9.87 0.77
CA ALA A 71 0.92 9.56 0.10
C ALA A 71 -0.26 9.61 1.07
N PHE A 72 -1.45 9.73 0.51
CA PHE A 72 -2.71 9.63 1.24
C PHE A 72 -3.47 8.39 0.78
N LEU A 73 -4.24 7.79 1.69
CA LEU A 73 -5.11 6.68 1.34
C LEU A 73 -6.27 7.19 0.50
N LYS A 74 -6.34 6.75 -0.77
CA LYS A 74 -7.43 7.12 -1.69
C LYS A 74 -8.59 6.14 -1.71
N GLY A 75 -8.32 4.87 -1.40
CA GLY A 75 -9.35 3.84 -1.39
C GLY A 75 -8.77 2.49 -1.00
N VAL A 76 -9.61 1.66 -0.41
CA VAL A 76 -9.28 0.28 -0.02
C VAL A 76 -10.33 -0.62 -0.62
N GLN A 77 -9.90 -1.55 -1.45
CA GLN A 77 -10.78 -2.61 -1.93
C GLN A 77 -10.78 -3.73 -0.90
N ARG A 78 -11.95 -3.96 -0.30
CA ARG A 78 -12.20 -5.10 0.59
C ARG A 78 -13.01 -6.13 -0.17
N ASP A 79 -12.76 -7.40 0.15
CA ASP A 79 -13.66 -8.46 -0.30
C ASP A 79 -15.05 -8.20 0.33
N LYS A 80 -16.12 -8.39 -0.45
CA LYS A 80 -17.48 -8.11 0.03
C LYS A 80 -18.06 -9.25 0.85
N VAL A 81 -17.45 -10.43 0.77
CA VAL A 81 -17.98 -11.69 1.29
C VAL A 81 -17.13 -12.20 2.47
N THR A 82 -15.82 -11.92 2.46
CA THR A 82 -14.86 -12.33 3.50
C THR A 82 -14.29 -11.13 4.24
#